data_AF-A0A7M1KGU9-F1
#
_entry.id   AF-A0A7M1KGU9-F1
#
_cell.length_a   1.000
_cell.length_b   1.000
_cell.length_c   1.000
_cell.angle_alpha   90.00
_cell.angle_beta   90.00
_cell.angle_gamma   90.00
#
_symmetry.space_group_name_H-M   'P 1'
#
loop_
_entity.id
_entity.type
_entity.pdbx_description
1 polymer ?
#
loop_
_entity_poly.entity_id
_entity_poly.type
_entity_poly.pdbx_seq_one_letter_code
_entity_poly.pdbx_strand_id
1 'polypeptide(L)'
;MTASPAERPSLRSQRLNQITNAPHTKLDALVKAHAPFETQANFARFVVAQYLFQSELVALYNDPELIKIVPDLAERCRAEAAKLDLGDLDTEVPAPVAGAVKNPSKAEALGWLFVSEGSKLGAAFLIKRAVGLGLSETFGARHLGEPAGGRAEGWKSFTRTLDGLEFSAEEEAAVEKGAIDAFVRFTVLLEQAYASAPELA
;
A
#
# COMPACT_ATOMS: atom_id res chain seq x y z
N MET A 1 27.87 39.26 -10.22
CA MET A 1 26.57 38.67 -9.83
C MET A 1 26.51 37.27 -10.40
N THR A 2 26.95 36.28 -9.63
CA THR A 2 26.89 34.87 -10.01
C THR A 2 25.49 34.35 -9.73
N ALA A 3 24.75 33.99 -10.77
CA ALA A 3 23.46 33.32 -10.63
C ALA A 3 23.67 31.99 -9.89
N SER A 4 22.97 31.80 -8.78
CA SER A 4 22.86 30.50 -8.12
C SER A 4 22.30 29.49 -9.12
N PRO A 5 22.79 28.23 -9.16
CA PRO A 5 22.18 27.21 -9.98
C PRO A 5 20.75 27.01 -9.45
N ALA A 6 19.75 27.25 -10.30
CA ALA A 6 18.37 26.93 -9.97
C ALA A 6 18.30 25.45 -9.59
N GLU A 7 17.98 25.15 -8.33
CA GLU A 7 17.66 23.79 -7.91
C GLU A 7 16.58 23.28 -8.85
N ARG A 8 16.84 22.16 -9.53
CA ARG A 8 15.80 21.50 -10.30
C ARG A 8 14.67 21.18 -9.32
N PRO A 9 13.41 21.50 -9.67
CA PRO A 9 12.29 21.14 -8.81
C PRO A 9 12.36 19.64 -8.53
N SER A 10 12.18 19.26 -7.26
CA SER A 10 12.20 17.88 -6.83
C SER A 10 11.12 17.09 -7.58
N LEU A 11 11.43 15.84 -7.93
CA LEU A 11 10.47 14.97 -8.57
C LEU A 11 9.26 14.75 -7.66
N ARG A 12 8.08 14.56 -8.25
CA ARG A 12 6.82 14.35 -7.51
C ARG A 12 6.94 13.17 -6.56
N SER A 13 7.51 12.06 -7.01
CA SER A 13 7.79 10.87 -6.21
C SER A 13 8.72 11.17 -5.01
N GLN A 14 9.68 12.08 -5.15
CA GLN A 14 10.57 12.51 -4.06
C GLN A 14 9.81 13.36 -3.03
N ARG A 15 8.97 14.30 -3.49
CA ARG A 15 8.09 15.09 -2.62
C ARG A 15 7.13 14.20 -1.84
N LEU A 16 6.48 13.26 -2.52
CA LEU A 16 5.58 12.29 -1.89
C LEU A 16 6.32 11.50 -0.81
N ASN A 17 7.51 10.96 -1.10
CA ASN A 17 8.34 10.28 -0.10
C ASN A 17 8.65 11.16 1.14
N GLN A 18 8.93 12.45 0.94
CA GLN A 18 9.21 13.40 2.03
C GLN A 18 7.97 13.62 2.90
N ILE A 19 6.83 13.96 2.32
CA ILE A 19 5.61 14.25 3.09
C ILE A 19 5.04 13.01 3.77
N THR A 20 5.23 11.82 3.18
CA THR A 20 4.76 10.56 3.77
C THR A 20 5.75 9.94 4.73
N ASN A 21 6.93 10.52 4.95
CA ASN A 21 7.95 9.95 5.83
C ASN A 21 7.46 9.80 7.29
N ALA A 22 6.82 10.83 7.83
CA ALA A 22 6.29 10.79 9.20
C ALA A 22 5.12 9.80 9.34
N PRO A 23 4.08 9.82 8.46
CA PRO A 23 3.05 8.78 8.44
C PRO A 23 3.60 7.35 8.30
N HIS A 24 4.58 7.14 7.42
CA HIS A 24 5.23 5.84 7.24
C HIS A 24 5.94 5.37 8.52
N THR A 25 6.70 6.26 9.17
CA THR A 25 7.42 5.94 10.41
C THR A 25 6.46 5.57 11.54
N LYS A 26 5.36 6.32 11.68
CA LYS A 26 4.31 6.01 12.66
C LYS A 26 3.68 4.65 12.38
N LEU A 27 3.37 4.37 11.12
CA LEU A 27 2.78 3.10 10.72
C LEU A 27 3.72 1.92 10.97
N ASP A 28 5.01 2.04 10.65
CA ASP A 28 6.01 0.99 10.92
C ASP A 28 6.12 0.68 12.43
N ALA A 29 6.10 1.71 13.28
CA ALA A 29 6.08 1.54 14.73
C ALA A 29 4.81 0.81 15.22
N LEU A 30 3.65 1.15 14.67
CA LEU A 30 2.38 0.49 15.01
C LEU A 30 2.35 -0.97 14.56
N VAL A 31 2.81 -1.26 13.34
CA VAL A 31 2.96 -2.63 12.84
C VAL A 31 3.90 -3.44 13.75
N LYS A 32 5.02 -2.86 14.20
CA LYS A 32 5.92 -3.52 15.14
C LYS A 32 5.26 -3.79 16.50
N ALA A 33 4.51 -2.84 17.04
CA ALA A 33 3.83 -2.97 18.33
C ALA A 33 2.79 -4.11 18.34
N HIS A 34 2.18 -4.40 17.20
CA HIS A 34 1.24 -5.50 17.03
C HIS A 34 1.88 -6.89 16.82
N ALA A 35 3.21 -6.94 16.70
CA ALA A 35 3.99 -8.18 16.58
C ALA A 35 3.41 -9.21 15.56
N PRO A 36 3.18 -8.81 14.28
CA PRO A 36 2.52 -9.64 13.27
C PRO A 36 3.24 -10.96 12.93
N PHE A 37 4.48 -11.13 13.36
CA PHE A 37 5.30 -12.29 13.03
C PHE A 37 5.61 -13.17 14.24
N GLU A 38 4.93 -12.98 15.37
CA GLU A 38 5.08 -13.85 16.55
C GLU A 38 4.23 -15.12 16.46
N THR A 39 3.03 -15.02 15.89
CA THR A 39 2.11 -16.15 15.72
C THR A 39 1.39 -16.04 14.38
N GLN A 40 0.91 -17.17 13.85
CA GLN A 40 0.05 -17.16 12.66
C GLN A 40 -1.24 -16.35 12.89
N ALA A 41 -1.79 -16.36 14.12
CA ALA A 41 -2.98 -15.57 14.46
C ALA A 41 -2.72 -14.05 14.37
N ASN A 42 -1.58 -13.57 14.88
CA ASN A 42 -1.21 -12.16 14.70
C ASN A 42 -0.98 -11.84 13.22
N PHE A 43 -0.31 -12.74 12.49
CA PHE A 43 -0.11 -12.56 11.06
C PHE A 43 -1.42 -12.48 10.29
N ALA A 44 -2.40 -13.34 10.59
CA ALA A 44 -3.72 -13.31 9.97
C ALA A 44 -4.43 -11.96 10.16
N ARG A 45 -4.31 -11.33 11.33
CA ARG A 45 -4.82 -9.96 11.55
C ARG A 45 -4.09 -8.91 10.70
N PHE A 46 -2.79 -9.07 10.52
CA PHE A 46 -2.07 -8.25 9.55
C PHE A 46 -2.58 -8.46 8.12
N VAL A 47 -2.86 -9.70 7.70
CA VAL A 47 -3.48 -10.00 6.41
C VAL A 47 -4.89 -9.39 6.29
N VAL A 48 -5.69 -9.38 7.36
CA VAL A 48 -7.00 -8.70 7.40
C VAL A 48 -6.86 -7.22 7.05
N ALA A 49 -5.90 -6.51 7.68
CA ALA A 49 -5.65 -5.10 7.36
C ALA A 49 -5.20 -4.89 5.90
N GLN A 50 -4.33 -5.78 5.40
CA GLN A 50 -3.86 -5.74 4.02
C GLN A 50 -5.00 -5.98 3.02
N TYR A 51 -5.85 -6.98 3.27
CA TYR A 51 -7.00 -7.28 2.45
C TYR A 51 -8.00 -6.11 2.43
N LEU A 52 -8.35 -5.57 3.59
CA LEU A 52 -9.26 -4.43 3.69
C LEU A 52 -8.75 -3.26 2.84
N PHE A 53 -7.48 -2.89 2.99
CA PHE A 53 -6.91 -1.79 2.23
C PHE A 53 -6.87 -2.08 0.72
N GLN A 54 -6.42 -3.27 0.31
CA GLN A 54 -6.36 -3.63 -1.10
C GLN A 54 -7.76 -3.71 -1.74
N SER A 55 -8.76 -4.19 -0.99
CA SER A 55 -10.14 -4.31 -1.46
C SER A 55 -10.77 -2.94 -1.78
N GLU A 56 -10.43 -1.90 -1.01
CA GLU A 56 -10.88 -0.52 -1.27
C GLU A 56 -10.25 0.06 -2.55
N LEU A 57 -9.07 -0.42 -2.93
CA LEU A 57 -8.36 0.05 -4.11
C LEU A 57 -8.67 -0.74 -5.38
N VAL A 58 -9.45 -1.82 -5.30
CA VAL A 58 -9.81 -2.64 -6.49
C VAL A 58 -10.41 -1.77 -7.60
N ALA A 59 -11.29 -0.83 -7.25
CA ALA A 59 -11.89 0.08 -8.23
C ALA A 59 -10.84 0.98 -8.91
N LEU A 60 -9.83 1.46 -8.16
CA LEU A 60 -8.76 2.28 -8.73
C LEU A 60 -7.81 1.47 -9.61
N TYR A 61 -7.47 0.24 -9.19
CA TYR A 61 -6.61 -0.64 -9.98
C TYR A 61 -7.25 -1.08 -11.30
N ASN A 62 -8.58 -1.07 -11.38
CA ASN A 62 -9.34 -1.43 -12.58
C ASN A 62 -9.94 -0.21 -13.30
N ASP A 63 -9.58 1.01 -12.91
CA ASP A 63 -10.09 2.23 -13.53
C ASP A 63 -9.51 2.39 -14.96
N PRO A 64 -10.35 2.48 -16.00
CA PRO A 64 -9.88 2.59 -17.38
C PRO A 64 -9.00 3.81 -17.66
N GLU A 65 -9.22 4.94 -17.00
CA GLU A 65 -8.41 6.15 -17.18
C GLU A 65 -7.05 6.03 -16.48
N LEU A 66 -6.99 5.34 -15.32
CA LEU A 66 -5.73 5.06 -14.65
C LEU A 66 -4.91 3.99 -15.38
N ILE A 67 -5.56 3.00 -16.00
CA ILE A 67 -4.90 1.98 -16.83
C ILE A 67 -4.24 2.62 -18.07
N LYS A 68 -4.83 3.68 -18.65
CA LYS A 68 -4.16 4.41 -19.74
C LYS A 68 -2.83 5.05 -19.30
N ILE A 69 -2.69 5.36 -18.01
CA ILE A 69 -1.47 5.93 -17.43
C ILE A 69 -0.48 4.82 -17.05
N VAL A 70 -0.96 3.76 -16.40
CA VAL A 70 -0.15 2.61 -15.97
C VAL A 70 -0.74 1.35 -16.65
N PRO A 71 -0.21 0.93 -17.82
CA PRO A 71 -0.85 -0.12 -18.63
C PRO A 71 -1.05 -1.48 -17.95
N ASP A 72 -0.19 -1.83 -17.00
CA ASP A 72 -0.25 -3.08 -16.21
C ASP A 72 -0.95 -2.90 -14.85
N LEU A 73 -1.72 -1.82 -14.66
CA LEU A 73 -2.26 -1.45 -13.34
C LEU A 73 -3.14 -2.56 -12.73
N ALA A 74 -4.04 -3.16 -13.49
CA ALA A 74 -4.96 -4.18 -12.97
C ALA A 74 -4.19 -5.39 -12.37
N GLU A 75 -3.07 -5.76 -12.97
CA GLU A 75 -2.23 -6.89 -12.54
C GLU A 75 -1.45 -6.60 -11.25
N ARG A 76 -1.35 -5.32 -10.86
CA ARG A 76 -0.63 -4.89 -9.66
C ARG A 76 -1.45 -5.04 -8.37
N CYS A 77 -2.77 -5.20 -8.46
CA CYS A 77 -3.63 -5.29 -7.28
C CYS A 77 -3.36 -6.58 -6.48
N ARG A 78 -3.28 -6.50 -5.15
CA ARG A 78 -3.02 -7.67 -4.28
C ARG A 78 -4.23 -8.15 -3.49
N ALA A 79 -5.43 -7.65 -3.80
CA ALA A 79 -6.66 -7.99 -3.07
C ALA A 79 -6.97 -9.50 -3.12
N GLU A 80 -6.94 -10.10 -4.31
CA GLU A 80 -7.20 -11.54 -4.47
C GLU A 80 -6.14 -12.41 -3.79
N ALA A 81 -4.86 -12.02 -3.87
CA ALA A 81 -3.78 -12.72 -3.17
C ALA A 81 -3.97 -12.67 -1.64
N ALA A 82 -4.30 -11.50 -1.09
CA ALA A 82 -4.57 -11.35 0.35
C ALA A 82 -5.83 -12.11 0.77
N LYS A 83 -6.85 -12.19 -0.07
CA LYS A 83 -8.06 -12.97 0.19
C LYS A 83 -7.77 -14.48 0.24
N LEU A 84 -6.94 -14.98 -0.67
CA LEU A 84 -6.48 -16.37 -0.63
C LEU A 84 -5.64 -16.65 0.62
N ASP A 85 -4.80 -15.69 1.04
CA ASP A 85 -4.03 -15.80 2.29
C ASP A 85 -4.93 -15.92 3.52
N LEU A 86 -6.04 -15.18 3.57
CA LEU A 86 -7.03 -15.34 4.66
C LEU A 86 -7.61 -16.76 4.70
N GLY A 87 -7.91 -17.34 3.53
CA GLY A 87 -8.38 -18.73 3.44
C GLY A 87 -7.33 -19.75 3.88
N ASP A 88 -6.07 -19.57 3.49
CA ASP A 88 -4.95 -20.42 3.93
C ASP A 88 -4.73 -20.33 5.46
N LEU A 89 -5.08 -19.20 6.07
CA LEU A 89 -4.95 -18.92 7.51
C LEU A 89 -6.23 -19.18 8.32
N ASP A 90 -7.23 -19.85 7.74
CA ASP A 90 -8.53 -20.15 8.37
C ASP A 90 -9.19 -18.90 9.00
N THR A 91 -9.08 -17.77 8.30
CA THR A 91 -9.58 -16.47 8.75
C THR A 91 -10.68 -15.99 7.82
N GLU A 92 -11.83 -15.62 8.37
CA GLU A 92 -12.94 -15.11 7.57
C GLU A 92 -12.57 -13.80 6.87
N VAL A 93 -13.12 -13.63 5.66
CA VAL A 93 -12.99 -12.37 4.93
C VAL A 93 -13.78 -11.29 5.67
N PRO A 94 -13.15 -10.20 6.13
CA PRO A 94 -13.80 -9.18 6.93
C PRO A 94 -14.84 -8.41 6.12
N ALA A 95 -15.90 -7.94 6.79
CA ALA A 95 -16.83 -6.99 6.22
C ALA A 95 -16.15 -5.64 5.94
N PRO A 96 -16.61 -4.86 4.93
CA PRO A 96 -16.08 -3.54 4.66
C PRO A 96 -16.17 -2.59 5.87
N VAL A 97 -15.11 -1.81 6.10
CA VAL A 97 -15.04 -0.81 7.16
C VAL A 97 -15.53 0.54 6.62
N ALA A 98 -16.33 1.28 7.38
CA ALA A 98 -16.80 2.60 6.98
C ALA A 98 -15.63 3.58 6.72
N GLY A 99 -15.84 4.57 5.84
CA GLY A 99 -14.82 5.58 5.51
C GLY A 99 -13.83 5.17 4.42
N ALA A 100 -14.14 4.13 3.64
CA ALA A 100 -13.37 3.78 2.45
C ALA A 100 -13.29 4.94 1.46
N VAL A 101 -12.18 5.02 0.72
CA VAL A 101 -12.03 5.97 -0.39
C VAL A 101 -13.14 5.77 -1.42
N LYS A 102 -13.77 6.87 -1.86
CA LYS A 102 -14.87 6.83 -2.84
C LYS A 102 -14.67 7.92 -3.88
N ASN A 103 -14.60 7.52 -5.15
CA ASN A 103 -14.52 8.41 -6.31
C ASN A 103 -13.50 9.56 -6.13
N PRO A 104 -12.24 9.26 -5.77
CA PRO A 104 -11.20 10.30 -5.66
C PRO A 104 -10.97 10.95 -7.02
N SER A 105 -10.46 12.18 -7.02
CA SER A 105 -9.91 12.77 -8.25
C SER A 105 -8.78 11.89 -8.80
N LYS A 106 -8.49 11.99 -10.10
CA LYS A 106 -7.38 11.25 -10.75
C LYS A 106 -6.05 11.44 -10.01
N ALA A 107 -5.75 12.67 -9.58
CA ALA A 107 -4.53 12.99 -8.84
C ALA A 107 -4.52 12.36 -7.44
N GLU A 108 -5.62 12.45 -6.68
CA GLU A 108 -5.75 11.74 -5.39
C GLU A 108 -5.58 10.23 -5.57
N ALA A 109 -6.23 9.63 -6.58
CA ALA A 109 -6.14 8.20 -6.87
C ALA A 109 -4.69 7.76 -7.10
N LEU A 110 -3.90 8.55 -7.84
CA LEU A 110 -2.48 8.29 -8.05
C LEU A 110 -1.66 8.39 -6.75
N GLY A 111 -2.07 9.23 -5.80
CA GLY A 111 -1.51 9.29 -4.45
C GLY A 111 -1.79 8.02 -3.64
N TRP A 112 -3.02 7.51 -3.70
CA TRP A 112 -3.38 6.22 -3.08
C TRP A 112 -2.58 5.05 -3.70
N LEU A 113 -2.47 5.02 -5.03
CA LEU A 113 -1.68 4.03 -5.75
C LEU A 113 -0.20 4.14 -5.40
N PHE A 114 0.36 5.34 -5.24
CA PHE A 114 1.74 5.53 -4.81
C PHE A 114 2.03 4.84 -3.47
N VAL A 115 1.14 4.97 -2.48
CA VAL A 115 1.29 4.30 -1.18
C VAL A 115 1.15 2.78 -1.31
N SER A 116 0.14 2.32 -2.06
CA SER A 116 -0.07 0.88 -2.27
C SER A 116 1.09 0.22 -3.01
N GLU A 117 1.58 0.81 -4.10
CA GLU A 117 2.73 0.32 -4.86
C GLU A 117 4.02 0.40 -4.04
N GLY A 118 4.24 1.49 -3.30
CA GLY A 118 5.41 1.67 -2.44
C GLY A 118 5.51 0.62 -1.33
N SER A 119 4.37 0.20 -0.76
CA SER A 119 4.34 -0.83 0.29
C SER A 119 4.93 -2.18 -0.15
N LYS A 120 4.98 -2.46 -1.46
CA LYS A 120 5.54 -3.71 -2.02
C LYS A 120 7.06 -3.79 -1.87
N LEU A 121 7.76 -2.65 -1.77
CA LEU A 121 9.21 -2.64 -1.53
C LEU A 121 9.54 -3.26 -0.17
N GLY A 122 8.76 -2.90 0.87
CA GLY A 122 8.90 -3.45 2.21
C GLY A 122 8.51 -4.93 2.31
N ALA A 123 7.63 -5.41 1.43
CA ALA A 123 7.16 -6.80 1.43
C ALA A 123 8.30 -7.83 1.28
N ALA A 124 9.42 -7.46 0.64
CA ALA A 124 10.60 -8.32 0.54
C ALA A 124 11.21 -8.70 1.90
N PHE A 125 11.08 -7.83 2.91
CA PHE A 125 11.51 -8.12 4.28
C PHE A 125 10.43 -8.89 5.05
N LEU A 126 9.17 -8.55 4.83
CA LEU A 126 8.04 -9.18 5.52
C LEU A 126 7.91 -10.67 5.17
N ILE A 127 8.07 -11.04 3.89
CA ILE A 127 7.95 -12.45 3.50
C ILE A 127 9.02 -13.34 4.15
N LYS A 128 10.24 -12.81 4.35
CA LYS A 128 11.31 -13.53 5.05
C LYS A 128 10.95 -13.84 6.50
N ARG A 129 10.18 -12.97 7.15
CA ARG A 129 9.68 -13.19 8.52
C ARG A 129 8.52 -14.18 8.53
N ALA A 130 7.63 -14.11 7.53
CA ALA A 130 6.50 -15.01 7.38
C ALA A 130 6.93 -16.49 7.23
N VAL A 131 8.09 -16.76 6.62
CA VAL A 131 8.70 -18.10 6.56
C VAL A 131 8.90 -18.72 7.94
N GLY A 132 9.23 -17.92 8.96
CA GLY A 132 9.36 -18.39 10.34
C GLY A 132 8.05 -18.89 10.95
N LEU A 133 6.91 -18.53 10.36
CA LEU A 133 5.58 -18.99 10.73
C LEU A 133 5.09 -20.16 9.85
N GLY A 134 5.93 -20.69 8.96
CA GLY A 134 5.53 -21.73 7.99
C GLY A 134 4.72 -21.20 6.79
N LEU A 135 4.75 -19.88 6.55
CA LEU A 135 4.02 -19.23 5.46
C LEU A 135 4.94 -18.95 4.26
N SER A 136 4.35 -18.82 3.07
CA SER A 136 5.08 -18.62 1.82
C SER A 136 4.24 -17.88 0.78
N GLU A 137 4.87 -17.51 -0.33
CA GLU A 137 4.17 -16.95 -1.50
C GLU A 137 3.16 -17.92 -2.15
N THR A 138 3.14 -19.19 -1.74
CA THR A 138 2.18 -20.21 -2.18
C THR A 138 1.25 -20.69 -1.07
N PHE A 139 1.34 -20.14 0.15
CA PHE A 139 0.48 -20.49 1.28
C PHE A 139 0.50 -19.39 2.36
N GLY A 140 -0.61 -18.68 2.53
CA GLY A 140 -0.81 -17.70 3.61
C GLY A 140 -0.02 -16.39 3.50
N ALA A 141 0.96 -16.25 2.59
CA ALA A 141 1.70 -15.00 2.36
C ALA A 141 1.88 -14.64 0.87
N ARG A 142 0.93 -15.06 0.01
CA ARG A 142 0.86 -14.75 -1.43
C ARG A 142 0.93 -13.25 -1.68
N HIS A 143 0.27 -12.43 -0.87
CA HIS A 143 0.27 -10.96 -1.03
C HIS A 143 1.64 -10.30 -0.78
N LEU A 144 2.60 -11.03 -0.19
CA LEU A 144 3.97 -10.57 -0.01
C LEU A 144 4.93 -11.11 -1.09
N GLY A 145 4.43 -12.01 -1.95
CA GLY A 145 5.18 -12.62 -3.05
C GLY A 145 5.81 -11.59 -3.98
N GLU A 146 6.87 -12.00 -4.67
CA GLU A 146 7.51 -11.13 -5.66
C GLU A 146 6.60 -10.97 -6.88
N PRO A 147 6.24 -9.74 -7.29
CA PRO A 147 5.52 -9.53 -8.52
C PRO A 147 6.36 -9.91 -9.73
N ALA A 148 5.70 -10.27 -10.83
CA ALA A 148 6.36 -10.46 -12.12
C ALA A 148 7.17 -9.21 -12.50
N GLY A 149 8.39 -9.40 -13.00
CA GLY A 149 9.32 -8.30 -13.31
C GLY A 149 10.07 -7.71 -12.10
N GLY A 150 9.74 -8.13 -10.88
CA GLY A 150 10.49 -7.77 -9.66
C GLY A 150 10.06 -6.44 -9.04
N ARG A 151 10.18 -6.36 -7.71
CA ARG A 151 9.69 -5.20 -6.91
C ARG A 151 10.35 -3.88 -7.29
N ALA A 152 11.67 -3.90 -7.51
CA ALA A 152 12.44 -2.69 -7.78
C ALA A 152 12.09 -2.07 -9.13
N GLU A 153 12.00 -2.88 -10.19
CA GLU A 153 11.63 -2.38 -11.51
C GLU A 153 10.16 -1.98 -11.60
N GLY A 154 9.26 -2.74 -10.96
CA GLY A 154 7.85 -2.38 -10.84
C GLY A 154 7.64 -1.01 -10.18
N TRP A 155 8.43 -0.71 -9.13
CA TRP A 155 8.41 0.60 -8.46
C TRP A 155 9.01 1.71 -9.32
N LYS A 156 10.19 1.49 -9.92
CA LYS A 156 10.84 2.47 -10.79
C LYS A 156 9.98 2.84 -12.00
N SER A 157 9.29 1.86 -12.58
CA SER A 157 8.35 2.10 -13.68
C SER A 157 7.20 2.99 -13.23
N PHE A 158 6.55 2.64 -12.12
CA PHE A 158 5.43 3.39 -11.58
C PHE A 158 5.81 4.85 -11.25
N THR A 159 6.91 5.07 -10.53
CA THR A 159 7.32 6.43 -10.15
C THR A 159 7.77 7.26 -11.34
N ARG A 160 8.44 6.67 -12.34
CA ARG A 160 8.77 7.36 -13.59
C ARG A 160 7.51 7.83 -14.33
N THR A 161 6.49 6.97 -14.43
CA THR A 161 5.21 7.34 -15.03
C THR A 161 4.57 8.48 -14.24
N LEU A 162 4.50 8.36 -12.91
CA LEU A 162 3.93 9.38 -12.04
C LEU A 162 4.65 10.72 -12.18
N ASP A 163 6.00 10.72 -12.21
CA ASP A 163 6.83 11.91 -12.35
C ASP A 163 6.70 12.57 -13.74
N GLY A 164 6.39 11.79 -14.77
CA GLY A 164 6.21 12.27 -16.14
C GLY A 164 4.88 12.95 -16.42
N LEU A 165 3.91 12.88 -15.50
CA LEU A 165 2.61 13.55 -15.66
C LEU A 165 2.72 15.06 -15.43
N GLU A 166 2.09 15.83 -16.30
CA GLU A 166 1.88 17.27 -16.12
C GLU A 166 0.66 17.49 -15.22
N PHE A 167 0.88 18.06 -14.03
CA PHE A 167 -0.15 18.38 -13.06
C PHE A 167 -0.26 19.90 -12.89
N SER A 168 -1.48 20.40 -12.69
CA SER A 168 -1.70 21.73 -12.13
C SER A 168 -1.27 21.79 -10.66
N ALA A 169 -1.18 22.98 -10.08
CA ALA A 169 -0.88 23.14 -8.65
C ALA A 169 -1.95 22.46 -7.76
N GLU A 170 -3.21 22.45 -8.20
CA GLU A 170 -4.31 21.78 -7.53
C GLU A 170 -4.18 20.25 -7.61
N GLU A 171 -3.78 19.72 -8.77
CA GLU A 171 -3.50 18.28 -8.93
C GLU A 171 -2.28 17.85 -8.10
N GLU A 172 -1.25 18.70 -7.98
CA GLU A 172 -0.10 18.47 -7.08
C GLU A 172 -0.54 18.39 -5.61
N ALA A 173 -1.39 19.30 -5.15
CA ALA A 173 -1.93 19.23 -3.79
C ALA A 173 -2.84 17.99 -3.60
N ALA A 174 -3.61 17.62 -4.62
CA ALA A 174 -4.51 16.48 -4.58
C ALA A 174 -3.77 15.13 -4.49
N VAL A 175 -2.68 14.94 -5.22
CA VAL A 175 -1.86 13.71 -5.11
C VAL A 175 -1.18 13.59 -3.76
N GLU A 176 -0.68 14.71 -3.21
CA GLU A 176 -0.10 14.75 -1.87
C GLU A 176 -1.13 14.37 -0.80
N LYS A 177 -2.33 14.97 -0.88
CA LYS A 177 -3.46 14.63 -0.01
C LYS A 177 -3.83 13.16 -0.12
N GLY A 178 -3.95 12.62 -1.34
CA GLY A 178 -4.28 11.21 -1.56
C GLY A 178 -3.28 10.26 -0.92
N ALA A 179 -1.98 10.56 -1.01
CA ALA A 179 -0.94 9.75 -0.37
C ALA A 179 -1.02 9.80 1.17
N ILE A 180 -1.25 10.97 1.76
CA ILE A 180 -1.42 11.11 3.21
C ILE A 180 -2.67 10.36 3.68
N ASP A 181 -3.80 10.54 2.99
CA ASP A 181 -5.08 9.88 3.31
C ASP A 181 -4.95 8.35 3.25
N ALA A 182 -4.17 7.82 2.30
CA ALA A 182 -3.91 6.38 2.19
C ALA A 182 -3.17 5.81 3.43
N PHE A 183 -2.16 6.52 3.95
CA PHE A 183 -1.49 6.11 5.21
C PHE A 183 -2.42 6.19 6.41
N VAL A 184 -3.23 7.26 6.50
CA VAL A 184 -4.23 7.42 7.57
C VAL A 184 -5.24 6.28 7.51
N ARG A 185 -5.73 5.94 6.30
CA ARG A 185 -6.67 4.84 6.11
C ARG A 185 -6.08 3.50 6.51
N PHE A 186 -4.86 3.19 6.07
CA PHE A 186 -4.23 1.93 6.45
C PHE A 186 -4.02 1.81 7.96
N THR A 187 -3.73 2.93 8.65
CA THR A 187 -3.64 2.96 10.12
C THR A 187 -4.97 2.57 10.77
N VAL A 188 -6.09 3.16 10.32
CA VAL A 188 -7.44 2.83 10.82
C VAL A 188 -7.78 1.35 10.59
N LEU A 189 -7.47 0.82 9.40
CA LEU A 189 -7.74 -0.58 9.06
C LEU A 189 -6.87 -1.55 9.87
N LEU A 190 -5.62 -1.17 10.14
CA LEU A 190 -4.72 -1.94 11.00
C LEU A 190 -5.24 -2.00 12.44
N GLU A 191 -5.63 -0.86 13.01
CA GLU A 191 -6.22 -0.81 14.36
C GLU A 191 -7.50 -1.65 14.44
N GLN A 192 -8.39 -1.55 13.44
CA GLN A 192 -9.61 -2.36 13.39
C GLN A 192 -9.32 -3.87 13.34
N ALA A 193 -8.31 -4.28 12.55
CA ALA A 193 -7.93 -5.69 12.41
C ALA A 193 -7.37 -6.28 13.71
N TYR A 194 -6.71 -5.47 14.54
CA TYR A 194 -6.17 -5.90 15.83
C TYR A 194 -7.09 -5.67 17.02
N ALA A 195 -8.08 -4.76 16.92
CA ALA A 195 -9.09 -4.53 17.96
C ALA A 195 -10.14 -5.64 18.05
N SER A 196 -10.38 -6.38 16.96
CA SER A 196 -11.35 -7.49 16.90
C SER A 196 -10.87 -8.77 17.61
N ALA A 197 -9.90 -8.63 18.52
CA ALA A 197 -9.31 -9.70 19.30
C ALA A 197 -10.14 -9.99 20.55
N PRO A 198 -10.47 -11.26 20.86
CA PRO A 198 -10.65 -11.63 22.26
C PRO A 198 -9.34 -11.31 23.00
N GLU A 199 -9.42 -10.69 24.18
CA GLU A 199 -8.29 -10.66 25.10
C GLU A 199 -7.81 -12.10 25.30
N LEU A 200 -6.54 -12.37 25.03
CA LEU A 200 -5.91 -13.61 25.44
C LEU A 200 -5.90 -13.61 26.97
N ALA A 201 -6.83 -14.36 27.56
CA ALA A 201 -6.84 -14.70 28.98
C ALA A 201 -5.64 -15.58 29.34
#